data_AF-A0AAX3DU63-F1
#
_entry.id   AF-A0AAX3DU63-F1
#
_cell.length_a   1.000
_cell.length_b   1.000
_cell.length_c   1.000
_cell.angle_alpha   90.00
_cell.angle_beta   90.00
_cell.angle_gamma   90.00
#
_symmetry.space_group_name_H-M   'P 1'
#
loop_
_entity.id
_entity.type
_entity.pdbx_description
1 polymer ?
#
loop_
_entity_poly.entity_id
_entity_poly.type
_entity_poly.pdbx_seq_one_letter_code
_entity_poly.pdbx_strand_id
1 'polypeptide(L)' 'MNIRTRKLIGTVGLLLLAIVWSLTAMAFAQAPVIAESKWLQAVYYVVAGLGWVLPAMPLVTWMSRPDPTE' A
#
# COMPACT_ATOMS: atom_id res chain seq x y z
N MET A 1 22.03 8.96 -8.81
CA MET A 1 20.78 9.75 -8.91
C MET A 1 20.65 10.56 -7.65
N ASN A 2 20.42 11.87 -7.72
CA ASN A 2 20.25 12.71 -6.52
C ASN A 2 19.12 12.18 -5.62
N ILE A 3 19.33 12.14 -4.32
CA ILE A 3 18.39 11.62 -3.32
C ILE A 3 16.99 12.26 -3.39
N ARG A 4 16.91 13.51 -3.85
CA ARG A 4 15.65 14.25 -4.06
C ARG A 4 14.77 13.61 -5.15
N THR A 5 15.37 13.13 -6.24
CA THR A 5 14.66 12.46 -7.34
C THR A 5 14.18 11.07 -6.92
N ARG A 6 15.00 10.34 -6.15
CA ARG A 6 14.62 9.01 -5.62
C ARG A 6 13.46 9.12 -4.63
N LYS A 7 13.42 10.15 -3.80
CA LYS A 7 12.27 10.47 -2.93
C LYS A 7 11.02 10.80 -3.74
N LEU A 8 11.10 11.66 -4.76
CA LEU A 8 9.94 12.00 -5.61
C LEU A 8 9.34 10.78 -6.31
N ILE A 9 10.17 9.94 -6.94
CA ILE A 9 9.72 8.71 -7.60
C ILE A 9 9.13 7.73 -6.58
N GLY A 10 9.78 7.60 -5.42
CA GLY A 10 9.27 6.79 -4.31
C GLY A 10 7.89 7.23 -3.87
N THR A 11 7.69 8.53 -3.62
CA THR A 11 6.39 9.10 -3.20
C THR A 11 5.31 8.89 -4.25
N VAL A 12 5.61 9.13 -5.53
CA VAL A 12 4.66 8.86 -6.62
C VAL A 12 4.32 7.38 -6.72
N GLY A 13 5.32 6.49 -6.61
CA GLY A 13 5.10 5.05 -6.56
C GLY A 13 4.22 4.63 -5.38
N LEU A 14 4.43 5.22 -4.20
CA LEU A 14 3.63 4.97 -2.99
C LEU A 14 2.18 5.40 -3.20
N LEU A 15 1.96 6.57 -3.80
CA LEU A 15 0.62 7.07 -4.11
C LEU A 15 -0.09 6.16 -5.11
N LEU A 16 0.58 5.74 -6.19
CA LEU A 16 0.02 4.80 -7.15
C LEU A 16 -0.33 3.46 -6.49
N LEU A 17 0.58 2.93 -5.67
CA LEU A 17 0.36 1.70 -4.94
C LEU A 17 -0.82 1.82 -3.98
N ALA A 18 -0.93 2.93 -3.25
CA ALA A 18 -2.04 3.22 -2.36
C ALA A 18 -3.37 3.28 -3.13
N ILE A 19 -3.42 3.98 -4.27
CA ILE A 19 -4.63 4.08 -5.11
C ILE A 19 -5.04 2.69 -5.61
N VAL A 20 -4.12 1.94 -6.23
CA VAL A 20 -4.41 0.60 -6.75
C VAL A 20 -4.86 -0.33 -5.64
N TRP A 21 -4.20 -0.28 -4.48
CA TRP A 21 -4.57 -1.11 -3.32
C TRP A 21 -5.94 -0.74 -2.76
N SER A 22 -6.25 0.55 -2.58
CA SER A 22 -7.56 1.01 -2.10
C SER A 22 -8.69 0.63 -3.04
N LEU A 23 -8.49 0.78 -4.36
CA LEU A 23 -9.48 0.37 -5.37
C LEU A 23 -9.69 -1.15 -5.36
N THR A 24 -8.60 -1.91 -5.27
CA THR A 24 -8.66 -3.38 -5.17
C THR A 24 -9.40 -3.80 -3.90
N ALA A 25 -9.06 -3.20 -2.76
CA ALA A 25 -9.71 -3.47 -1.48
C ALA A 25 -11.21 -3.13 -1.50
N MET A 26 -11.59 -2.01 -2.13
CA MET A 26 -13.00 -1.64 -2.34
C MET A 26 -13.72 -2.65 -3.23
N ALA A 27 -13.11 -3.09 -4.33
CA ALA A 27 -13.71 -4.05 -5.24
C ALA A 27 -13.96 -5.41 -4.56
N PHE A 28 -13.00 -5.89 -3.76
CA PHE A 28 -13.15 -7.11 -2.98
C PHE A 28 -14.14 -6.94 -1.82
N ALA A 29 -14.20 -5.78 -1.17
CA ALA A 29 -15.17 -5.52 -0.11
C ALA A 29 -16.63 -5.57 -0.59
N GLN A 30 -16.88 -5.29 -1.88
CA GLN A 30 -18.21 -5.43 -2.50
C GLN A 30 -18.57 -6.87 -2.87
N ALA A 31 -17.67 -7.85 -2.69
CA ALA A 31 -18.00 -9.24 -2.94
C ALA A 31 -19.13 -9.70 -2.02
N PRO A 32 -20.17 -10.39 -2.54
CA PRO A 32 -21.36 -10.76 -1.76
C PRO A 32 -21.03 -11.61 -0.53
N VAL A 33 -19.98 -12.43 -0.61
CA VAL A 33 -19.47 -13.26 0.50
C VAL A 33 -19.01 -12.41 1.70
N ILE A 34 -18.47 -11.21 1.44
CA ILE A 34 -17.97 -10.29 2.46
C ILE A 34 -19.08 -9.32 2.88
N ALA A 35 -19.93 -8.89 1.94
CA ALA A 35 -21.01 -7.94 2.19
C ALA A 35 -22.17 -8.53 3.03
N GLU A 36 -22.46 -9.83 2.93
CA GLU A 36 -23.50 -10.47 3.74
C GLU A 36 -23.12 -10.59 5.23
N SER A 37 -21.83 -10.63 5.55
CA SER A 37 -21.35 -10.85 6.92
C SER A 37 -20.51 -9.68 7.41
N LYS A 38 -21.10 -8.85 8.29
CA LYS A 38 -20.42 -7.72 8.95
C LYS A 38 -19.12 -8.13 9.66
N TRP A 39 -19.06 -9.37 10.18
CA TRP A 39 -17.86 -9.88 10.84
C TRP A 39 -16.73 -10.15 9.83
N LEU A 40 -17.07 -10.76 8.70
CA LEU A 40 -16.12 -11.01 7.60
C LEU A 40 -15.64 -9.70 6.99
N GLN A 41 -16.53 -8.72 6.84
CA GLN A 41 -16.19 -7.37 6.40
C GLN A 41 -15.20 -6.68 7.34
N ALA A 42 -15.40 -6.77 8.66
CA ALA A 42 -14.46 -6.22 9.64
C ALA A 42 -13.08 -6.88 9.56
N VAL A 43 -13.02 -8.22 9.53
CA VAL A 43 -11.77 -8.97 9.39
C VAL A 43 -11.10 -8.63 8.06
N TYR A 44 -11.87 -8.54 6.97
CA TYR A 44 -11.37 -8.19 5.65
C TYR A 44 -10.71 -6.80 5.66
N TYR A 45 -11.33 -5.78 6.24
CA TYR A 45 -10.74 -4.45 6.32
C TYR A 45 -9.47 -4.41 7.18
N VAL A 46 -9.40 -5.19 8.27
CA VAL A 46 -8.18 -5.33 9.06
C VAL A 46 -7.07 -5.98 8.23
N VAL A 47 -7.38 -7.06 7.50
CA VAL A 47 -6.40 -7.76 6.66
C VAL A 47 -5.98 -6.91 5.47
N ALA A 48 -6.89 -6.20 4.80
CA ALA A 48 -6.58 -5.27 3.72
C ALA A 48 -5.74 -4.09 4.21
N GLY A 49 -6.06 -3.58 5.40
CA GLY A 49 -5.36 -2.50 6.09
C GLY A 49 -4.05 -2.91 6.78
N LEU A 50 -3.75 -4.19 6.94
CA LEU A 50 -2.42 -4.69 7.32
C LEU A 50 -1.63 -5.18 6.10
N GLY A 51 -2.33 -5.74 5.12
CA GLY A 51 -1.76 -6.29 3.90
C GLY A 51 -1.10 -5.25 3.00
N TRP A 52 -1.57 -3.99 3.02
CA TRP A 52 -0.92 -2.91 2.25
C TRP A 52 0.51 -2.61 2.69
N VAL A 53 0.87 -2.96 3.93
CA VAL A 53 2.21 -2.72 4.48
C VAL A 53 3.25 -3.60 3.76
N LEU A 54 2.89 -4.82 3.37
CA LEU A 54 3.79 -5.76 2.67
C LEU A 54 4.36 -5.17 1.36
N PRO A 55 3.54 -4.64 0.43
CA PRO A 55 4.05 -4.00 -0.77
C PRO A 55 4.61 -2.58 -0.51
N ALA A 56 4.14 -1.86 0.52
CA ALA A 56 4.66 -0.54 0.86
C ALA A 56 6.07 -0.56 1.47
N MET A 57 6.39 -1.54 2.31
CA MET A 57 7.68 -1.67 3.00
C MET A 57 8.90 -1.65 2.07
N PRO A 58 9.02 -2.50 1.03
CA PRO A 58 10.18 -2.49 0.14
C PRO A 58 10.30 -1.17 -0.62
N LEU A 59 9.17 -0.57 -1.01
CA LEU A 59 9.13 0.72 -1.72
C LEU A 59 9.61 1.89 -0.83
N VAL A 60 9.15 1.93 0.42
CA VAL A 60 9.58 2.91 1.43
C VAL A 60 11.05 2.72 1.78
N THR A 61 11.50 1.47 1.93
CA THR A 61 12.90 1.17 2.27
C THR A 61 13.83 1.59 1.15
N TRP A 62 13.41 1.41 -0.11
CA TRP A 62 14.17 1.84 -1.28
C TRP A 62 14.26 3.36 -1.41
N MET A 63 13.19 4.11 -1.13
CA MET A 63 13.22 5.58 -1.18
C MET A 63 13.98 6.20 0.00
N SER A 64 13.93 5.57 1.18
CA SER A 64 14.58 6.04 2.40
C SER A 64 16.02 5.59 2.53
N ARG A 65 16.52 4.73 1.63
CA ARG A 65 17.92 4.29 1.63
C ARG A 65 18.85 5.52 1.54
N PRO A 66 19.77 5.72 2.51
CA PRO A 66 20.78 6.78 2.44
C PRO A 66 21.72 6.54 1.24
N ASP A 67 22.26 7.62 0.67
CA ASP A 67 23.33 7.46 -0.32
C ASP A 67 24.63 7.04 0.40
N PRO A 68 25.49 6.19 -0.21
CA PRO A 68 26.68 5.62 0.45
C PRO A 68 27.80 6.63 0.81
N THR A 69 27.52 7.94 0.76
CA THR A 69 28.52 9.02 0.83
C THR A 69 28.31 9.99 1.99
N GLU A 70 27.64 9.56 3.07
CA GLU A 70 27.76 10.20 4.39
C GLU A 70 28.32 9.23 5.42
#